data_AF-A0A969Z844-F1
#
_entry.id   AF-A0A969Z844-F1
#
_cell.length_a   1.000
_cell.length_b   1.000
_cell.length_c   1.000
_cell.angle_alpha   90.00
_cell.angle_beta   90.00
_cell.angle_gamma   90.00
#
_symmetry.space_group_name_H-M   'P 1'
#
loop_
_entity.id
_entity.type
_entity.pdbx_description
1 polymer ?
#
loop_
_entity_poly.entity_id
_entity_poly.type
_entity_poly.pdbx_seq_one_letter_code
_entity_poly.pdbx_strand_id
1 'polypeptide(L)'
;MMPLKIQILMLGYSFLYGIFFSFSGRLNHKLIYNEKKIIKVIFTFLFLLVNILLYFYFLIKINYGIIHFYSFLAIILGFILENHLVRLVANKRKK
;
A
#
# COMPACT_ATOMS: atom_id res chain seq x y z
N MET A 1 -24.96 -6.07 10.15
CA MET A 1 -23.72 -6.88 10.19
C MET A 1 -23.22 -7.02 8.74
N MET A 2 -21.94 -6.78 8.48
CA MET A 2 -21.40 -6.83 7.11
C MET A 2 -21.34 -8.28 6.63
N PRO A 3 -21.79 -8.60 5.39
CA PRO A 3 -21.72 -9.96 4.88
C PRO A 3 -20.28 -10.47 4.83
N LEU A 4 -20.07 -11.73 5.25
CA LEU A 4 -18.75 -12.36 5.32
C LEU A 4 -17.99 -12.29 4.00
N LYS A 5 -18.69 -12.48 2.88
CA LYS A 5 -18.13 -12.35 1.52
C LYS A 5 -17.47 -10.99 1.29
N ILE A 6 -18.12 -9.90 1.71
CA ILE A 6 -17.60 -8.55 1.51
C ILE A 6 -16.40 -8.32 2.43
N GLN A 7 -16.42 -8.87 3.65
CA GLN A 7 -15.28 -8.78 4.58
C GLN A 7 -14.03 -9.45 4.01
N ILE A 8 -14.17 -10.66 3.46
CA ILE A 8 -13.07 -11.40 2.84
C ILE A 8 -12.53 -10.64 1.61
N LEU A 9 -13.43 -10.14 0.75
CA LEU A 9 -13.03 -9.35 -0.42
C LEU A 9 -12.26 -8.09 -0.03
N MET A 10 -12.76 -7.35 0.97
CA MET A 10 -12.07 -6.17 1.48
C MET A 10 -10.71 -6.54 2.07
N LEU A 11 -10.61 -7.58 2.89
CA LEU A 11 -9.34 -8.04 3.47
C LEU A 11 -8.31 -8.38 2.38
N GLY A 12 -8.71 -9.17 1.38
CA GLY A 12 -7.86 -9.52 0.25
C GLY A 12 -7.42 -8.29 -0.55
N TYR A 13 -8.35 -7.37 -0.83
CA TYR A 13 -8.06 -6.10 -1.49
C TYR A 13 -7.07 -5.26 -0.69
N SER A 14 -7.30 -5.05 0.61
CA SER A 14 -6.42 -4.28 1.49
C SER A 14 -5.03 -4.88 1.57
N PHE A 15 -4.92 -6.21 1.61
CA PHE A 15 -3.64 -6.91 1.57
C PHE A 15 -2.88 -6.67 0.26
N LEU A 16 -3.54 -6.86 -0.89
CA LEU A 16 -2.94 -6.59 -2.20
C LEU A 16 -2.57 -5.12 -2.36
N TYR A 17 -3.36 -4.21 -1.80
CA TYR A 17 -3.07 -2.79 -1.80
C TYR A 17 -1.81 -2.46 -0.99
N GLY A 18 -1.58 -3.16 0.14
CA GLY A 18 -0.34 -3.04 0.90
C GLY A 18 0.92 -3.40 0.09
N ILE A 19 0.84 -4.47 -0.70
CA ILE A 19 1.91 -4.85 -1.64
C ILE A 19 2.11 -3.75 -2.69
N PHE A 20 1.03 -3.31 -3.34
CA PHE A 20 1.06 -2.24 -4.33
C PHE A 20 1.65 -0.94 -3.78
N PHE A 21 1.27 -0.55 -2.56
CA PHE A 21 1.76 0.64 -1.89
C PHE A 21 3.28 0.58 -1.64
N SER A 22 3.77 -0.55 -1.12
CA SER A 22 5.22 -0.76 -0.91
C SER A 22 6.01 -0.66 -2.22
N PHE A 23 5.53 -1.37 -3.25
CA PHE A 23 6.15 -1.36 -4.57
C PHE A 23 6.15 0.05 -5.19
N SER A 24 5.02 0.75 -5.14
CA SER A 24 4.89 2.12 -5.67
C SER A 24 5.77 3.11 -4.93
N GLY A 25 5.93 2.97 -3.61
CA GLY A 25 6.85 3.77 -2.81
C GLY A 25 8.31 3.54 -3.22
N ARG A 26 8.68 2.30 -3.52
CA ARG A 26 10.02 1.94 -4.01
C ARG A 26 10.31 2.54 -5.39
N LEU A 27 9.33 2.51 -6.30
CA LEU A 27 9.47 3.15 -7.62
C LEU A 27 9.70 4.67 -7.51
N ASN A 28 9.01 5.31 -6.56
CA ASN A 28 9.09 6.76 -6.35
C ASN A 28 10.15 7.17 -5.31
N HIS A 29 11.03 6.25 -4.89
CA HIS A 29 11.99 6.46 -3.81
C HIS A 29 12.87 7.70 -4.02
N LYS A 30 13.33 7.97 -5.25
CA LYS A 30 14.17 9.14 -5.56
C LYS A 30 13.48 10.49 -5.30
N LEU A 31 12.15 10.53 -5.42
CA LEU A 31 11.35 11.74 -5.20
C LEU A 31 10.96 11.87 -3.72
N ILE A 32 10.54 10.77 -3.10
CA ILE A 32 10.13 10.73 -1.68
C ILE A 32 11.33 10.96 -0.75
N TYR A 33 12.51 10.46 -1.10
CA TYR A 33 13.74 10.63 -0.32
C TYR A 33 14.71 11.60 -0.98
N ASN A 34 14.18 12.63 -1.64
CA ASN A 34 15.00 13.65 -2.27
C ASN A 34 15.82 14.45 -1.23
N GLU A 35 17.03 14.86 -1.61
CA GLU A 35 17.92 15.67 -0.76
C GLU A 35 17.33 17.07 -0.48
N LYS A 36 16.62 17.64 -1.47
CA LYS A 36 15.95 18.94 -1.31
C LYS A 36 14.70 18.77 -0.46
N LYS A 37 14.72 19.30 0.76
CA LYS A 37 13.61 19.21 1.74
C LYS A 37 12.25 19.59 1.17
N ILE A 38 12.18 20.68 0.39
CA ILE A 38 10.91 21.15 -0.21
C ILE A 38 10.34 20.10 -1.18
N ILE A 39 11.18 19.58 -2.09
CA ILE A 39 10.79 18.53 -3.05
C ILE A 39 10.32 17.29 -2.30
N LYS A 40 11.11 16.84 -1.31
CA LYS A 40 10.77 15.69 -0.47
C LYS A 40 9.39 15.82 0.18
N VAL A 41 9.11 16.96 0.81
CA VAL A 41 7.82 17.18 1.49
C VAL A 41 6.67 17.16 0.49
N ILE A 42 6.78 17.91 -0.61
CA ILE A 42 5.72 18.01 -1.63
C ILE A 42 5.43 16.64 -2.24
N PHE A 43 6.46 15.91 -2.67
CA PHE A 43 6.26 14.61 -3.31
C PHE A 43 5.82 13.53 -2.33
N THR A 44 6.27 13.56 -1.08
CA THR A 44 5.77 12.63 -0.06
C THR A 44 4.29 12.88 0.21
N PHE A 45 3.88 14.14 0.35
CA PHE A 45 2.48 14.49 0.54
C PHE A 45 1.62 14.07 -0.65
N LEU A 46 2.05 14.41 -1.88
CA LEU A 46 1.33 14.05 -3.10
C LEU A 46 1.21 12.52 -3.25
N PHE A 47 2.29 11.79 -2.99
CA PHE A 47 2.30 10.33 -3.03
C PHE A 47 1.29 9.74 -2.04
N LEU A 48 1.30 10.20 -0.79
CA LEU A 48 0.35 9.74 0.22
C LEU A 48 -1.10 10.09 -0.16
N LEU A 49 -1.35 11.32 -0.59
CA LEU A 49 -2.68 11.79 -1.00
C LEU A 49 -3.25 10.90 -2.12
N VAL A 50 -2.47 10.68 -3.18
CA VAL A 50 -2.88 9.85 -4.32
C VAL A 50 -3.16 8.42 -3.88
N ASN A 51 -2.30 7.82 -3.06
CA ASN A 51 -2.51 6.45 -2.57
C ASN A 51 -3.71 6.34 -1.62
N ILE A 52 -3.99 7.34 -0.79
CA ILE A 52 -5.16 7.33 0.07
C ILE A 52 -6.43 7.42 -0.78
N LEU A 53 -6.49 8.37 -1.71
CA LEU A 53 -7.64 8.55 -2.60
C LEU A 53 -7.87 7.30 -3.47
N LEU A 54 -6.82 6.73 -4.03
CA LEU A 54 -6.90 5.51 -4.82
C LEU A 54 -7.38 4.32 -3.98
N TYR A 55 -6.91 4.20 -2.74
CA TYR A 55 -7.36 3.15 -1.83
C TYR A 55 -8.87 3.24 -1.59
N PHE A 56 -9.36 4.43 -1.24
CA PHE A 56 -10.78 4.69 -1.00
C PHE A 56 -11.64 4.55 -2.25
N TYR A 57 -11.13 4.96 -3.41
CA TYR A 57 -11.85 4.84 -4.69
C TYR A 57 -12.27 3.39 -4.98
N PHE A 58 -11.38 2.42 -4.77
CA PHE A 58 -11.73 1.02 -4.91
C PHE A 58 -12.52 0.48 -3.71
N LEU A 59 -12.21 0.93 -2.49
CA LEU A 59 -12.93 0.51 -1.29
C LEU A 59 -14.43 0.85 -1.36
N ILE A 60 -14.79 2.00 -1.97
CA ILE A 60 -16.18 2.38 -2.25
C ILE A 60 -16.91 1.30 -3.06
N LYS A 61 -16.23 0.68 -4.03
CA LYS A 61 -16.80 -0.36 -4.89
C LYS A 61 -16.97 -1.71 -4.16
N ILE A 62 -16.24 -1.92 -3.06
CA ILE A 62 -16.26 -3.19 -2.31
C ILE A 62 -17.24 -3.10 -1.15
N ASN A 63 -17.12 -2.08 -0.30
CA ASN A 63 -17.90 -1.97 0.93
C ASN A 63 -18.36 -0.55 1.24
N TYR A 64 -18.63 0.24 0.21
CA TYR A 64 -19.09 1.62 0.35
C TYR A 64 -18.05 2.56 1.02
N GLY A 65 -16.77 2.16 1.02
CA GLY A 65 -15.69 3.02 1.49
C GLY A 65 -15.47 2.97 3.00
N ILE A 66 -16.12 2.04 3.69
CA ILE A 66 -16.03 1.88 5.14
C ILE A 66 -14.69 1.23 5.46
N ILE A 67 -13.84 1.92 6.21
CA ILE A 67 -12.60 1.31 6.69
C ILE A 67 -12.87 0.55 7.99
N HIS A 68 -12.32 -0.66 8.07
CA HIS A 68 -12.28 -1.42 9.30
C HIS A 68 -10.84 -1.58 9.80
N PHE A 69 -10.68 -1.79 11.11
CA PHE A 69 -9.36 -1.93 11.73
C PHE A 69 -8.51 -3.05 11.12
N TYR A 70 -9.13 -4.21 10.84
CA TYR A 70 -8.46 -5.34 10.21
C TYR A 70 -8.02 -5.08 8.77
N SER A 71 -8.62 -4.12 8.07
CA SER A 71 -8.15 -3.66 6.76
C SER A 71 -6.78 -3.00 6.85
N PHE A 72 -6.51 -2.23 7.92
CA PHE A 72 -5.18 -1.65 8.15
C PHE A 72 -4.13 -2.74 8.42
N LEU A 73 -4.48 -3.74 9.23
CA LEU A 73 -3.59 -4.89 9.47
C LEU A 73 -3.25 -5.61 8.17
N ALA A 74 -4.23 -5.82 7.29
CA ALA A 74 -4.02 -6.43 5.99
C ALA A 74 -3.06 -5.61 5.11
N ILE A 75 -3.21 -4.28 5.05
CA ILE A 75 -2.28 -3.38 4.34
C ILE A 75 -0.85 -3.54 4.87
N ILE A 76 -0.68 -3.54 6.19
CA ILE A 76 0.64 -3.69 6.84
C ILE A 76 1.26 -5.05 6.49
N LEU A 77 0.48 -6.13 6.55
CA LEU A 77 0.95 -7.47 6.19
C LEU A 77 1.40 -7.55 4.72
N GLY A 78 0.62 -6.97 3.81
CA GLY A 78 0.98 -6.90 2.40
C GLY A 78 2.28 -6.12 2.16
N PHE A 79 2.45 -4.99 2.85
CA PHE A 79 3.68 -4.19 2.81
C PHE A 79 4.90 -4.97 3.30
N ILE A 80 4.78 -5.68 4.44
CA ILE A 80 5.86 -6.52 4.98
C ILE A 80 6.22 -7.64 4.01
N LEU A 81 5.22 -8.31 3.42
CA LEU A 81 5.44 -9.39 2.46
C LEU A 81 6.23 -8.91 1.24
N GLU A 82 5.84 -7.79 0.61
CA GLU A 82 6.55 -7.25 -0.56
C GLU A 82 8.01 -6.98 -0.23
N ASN A 83 8.27 -6.35 0.92
CA ASN A 83 9.64 -6.06 1.35
C ASN A 83 10.46 -7.34 1.55
N HIS A 84 9.86 -8.40 2.11
CA HIS A 84 10.51 -9.69 2.27
C HIS A 84 10.80 -10.36 0.92
N LEU A 85 9.83 -10.36 0.00
CA LEU A 85 10.00 -10.93 -1.35
C LEU A 85 11.12 -10.24 -2.12
N VAL A 86 11.19 -8.91 -2.09
CA VAL A 86 12.26 -8.15 -2.73
C VAL A 86 13.63 -8.52 -2.18
N ARG A 87 13.75 -8.67 -0.86
CA ARG A 87 15.01 -9.10 -0.22
C ARG A 87 15.42 -10.51 -0.64
N LEU A 88 14.47 -11.44 -0.70
CA LEU A 88 14.73 -12.81 -1.18
C LEU A 88 15.24 -12.83 -2.62
N VAL A 89 14.60 -12.08 -3.52
CA VAL A 89 15.01 -11.99 -4.93
C VAL A 89 16.39 -11.33 -5.06
N ALA A 90 16.65 -10.25 -4.31
CA ALA A 90 17.93 -9.57 -4.32
C ALA A 90 19.08 -10.48 -3.82
N ASN A 91 18.84 -11.28 -2.77
CA ASN A 91 19.83 -12.22 -2.25
C ASN A 91 20.11 -13.39 -3.20
N LYS A 92 19.08 -13.88 -3.91
CA LYS A 92 19.27 -14.90 -4.95
C LYS A 92 20.13 -14.42 -6.11
N ARG A 93 20.03 -13.15 -6.51
CA ARG A 93 20.85 -12.57 -7.60
C ARG A 93 22.32 -12.33 -7.23
N LYS A 94 22.66 -12.33 -5.95
CA LYS A 94 24.05 -12.14 -5.46
C LYS A 94 24.83 -13.47 -5.34
N LYS A 95 24.14 -14.61 -5.39
CA LYS A 95 24.75 -15.94 -5.51
C LYS A 95 24.87 -16.31 -6.98
#